data_AF-A0A9E7GRA4-F1
#
_entry.id   AF-A0A9E7GRA4-F1
#
_cell.length_a   1.000
_cell.length_b   1.000
_cell.length_c   1.000
_cell.angle_alpha   90.00
_cell.angle_beta   90.00
_cell.angle_gamma   90.00
#
_symmetry.space_group_name_H-M   'P 1'
#
loop_
_entity.id
_entity.type
_entity.pdbx_description
1 polymer ?
#
loop_
_entity_poly.entity_id
_entity_poly.type
_entity_poly.pdbx_seq_one_letter_code
_entity_poly.pdbx_strand_id
1 'polypeptide(L)'
;MDPSSPQELVSAMEQLFSLGALDEEGLLTKLGKKMAEFSLDPPLSKMLLAIVDLGSSDEILAIIAMIQTENIFYRPRERQAQADRKRAKFFQPEGDHLTLLALYEAWKAKNFSGPWWAQDVKKQLLTIMDRLNFCCVQPSSTPDFRHKLGVVSAGKNFTKIQKAITAGFFFHAAMTDPQEGYRTLVENQFVYTHPSSALFQRQLDWVIYHELDMTTKEYMREAMIIDPHLA
;
A
#
# COMPACT_ATOMS: atom_id res chain seq x y z
N MET A 1 12.19 -23.14 -15.64
CA MET A 1 11.85 -22.49 -14.37
C MET A 1 12.94 -22.90 -13.41
N ASP A 2 13.95 -22.05 -13.25
CA ASP A 2 15.01 -22.32 -12.29
C ASP A 2 14.45 -22.03 -10.88
N PRO A 3 14.67 -22.93 -9.91
CA PRO A 3 14.19 -22.73 -8.56
C PRO A 3 14.89 -21.52 -7.93
N SER A 4 14.12 -20.70 -7.20
CA SER A 4 14.65 -19.61 -6.39
C SER A 4 15.72 -20.11 -5.43
N SER A 5 16.62 -19.23 -4.99
CA SER A 5 17.62 -19.61 -4.01
C SER A 5 16.95 -20.04 -2.69
N PRO A 6 17.53 -20.99 -1.94
CA PRO A 6 16.98 -21.39 -0.64
C PRO A 6 16.84 -20.22 0.33
N GLN A 7 17.70 -19.22 0.24
CA GLN A 7 17.68 -18.04 1.10
C GLN A 7 16.47 -17.14 0.83
N GLU A 8 16.13 -16.91 -0.44
CA GLU A 8 14.92 -16.14 -0.81
C GLU A 8 13.65 -16.85 -0.34
N LEU A 9 13.62 -18.19 -0.41
CA LEU A 9 12.49 -18.97 0.06
C LEU A 9 12.31 -18.88 1.59
N VAL A 10 13.41 -18.94 2.34
CA VAL A 10 13.38 -18.75 3.81
C VAL A 10 12.91 -17.35 4.17
N SER A 11 13.45 -16.30 3.53
CA SER A 11 13.01 -14.91 3.76
C SER A 11 11.51 -14.73 3.46
N ALA A 12 11.02 -15.29 2.35
CA ALA A 12 9.60 -15.24 2.01
C ALA A 12 8.72 -15.95 3.05
N MET A 13 9.18 -17.10 3.58
CA MET A 13 8.47 -17.81 4.66
C MET A 13 8.44 -17.00 5.95
N GLU A 14 9.56 -16.38 6.34
CA GLU A 14 9.65 -15.52 7.53
C GLU A 14 8.73 -14.30 7.42
N GLN A 15 8.64 -13.68 6.24
CA GLN A 15 7.70 -12.60 5.98
C GLN A 15 6.24 -13.04 6.12
N LEU A 16 5.88 -14.19 5.51
CA LEU A 16 4.54 -14.75 5.62
C LEU A 16 4.17 -15.14 7.06
N PHE A 17 5.11 -15.69 7.82
CA PHE A 17 4.95 -15.97 9.24
C PHE A 17 4.74 -14.68 10.04
N SER A 18 5.56 -13.65 9.80
CA SER A 18 5.45 -12.34 10.47
C SER A 18 4.11 -11.64 10.19
N LEU A 19 3.57 -11.80 8.98
CA LEU A 19 2.23 -11.32 8.62
C LEU A 19 1.09 -12.09 9.32
N GLY A 20 1.41 -13.21 9.97
CA GLY A 20 0.46 -14.15 10.57
C GLY A 20 -0.26 -15.03 9.53
N ALA A 21 0.29 -15.13 8.32
CA ALA A 21 -0.26 -15.99 7.27
C ALA A 21 0.09 -17.47 7.50
N LEU A 22 1.22 -17.74 8.15
CA LEU A 22 1.68 -19.08 8.53
C LEU A 22 1.69 -19.25 10.06
N ASP A 23 1.50 -20.48 10.54
CA ASP A 23 1.73 -20.88 11.93
C ASP A 23 3.16 -21.40 12.15
N GLU A 24 3.47 -21.84 13.38
CA GLU A 24 4.80 -22.31 13.78
C GLU A 24 5.23 -23.57 13.00
N GLU A 25 4.26 -24.35 12.51
CA GLU A 25 4.47 -25.52 11.67
C GLU A 25 4.58 -25.19 10.17
N GLY A 26 4.43 -23.92 9.78
CA GLY A 26 4.49 -23.46 8.40
C GLY A 26 3.22 -23.75 7.59
N LEU A 27 2.09 -24.00 8.25
CA LEU A 27 0.79 -24.21 7.63
C LEU A 27 -0.01 -22.89 7.55
N LEU A 28 -0.90 -22.79 6.56
CA LEU A 28 -1.74 -21.59 6.38
C LEU A 28 -2.74 -21.43 7.54
N THR A 29 -2.65 -20.29 8.22
CA THR A 29 -3.63 -19.88 9.23
C THR A 29 -4.97 -19.51 8.58
N LYS A 30 -6.02 -19.28 9.40
CA LYS A 30 -7.29 -18.73 8.88
C LYS A 30 -7.10 -17.38 8.18
N LEU A 31 -6.16 -16.57 8.67
CA LEU A 31 -5.80 -15.30 8.06
C LEU A 31 -5.07 -15.54 6.73
N GLY A 32 -4.06 -16.41 6.71
CA GLY A 32 -3.31 -16.76 5.51
C GLY A 32 -4.19 -17.33 4.40
N LYS A 33 -5.18 -18.16 4.74
CA LYS A 33 -6.18 -18.66 3.79
C LYS A 33 -6.99 -17.52 3.16
N LYS A 34 -7.46 -16.56 3.96
CA LYS A 34 -8.14 -15.37 3.43
C LYS A 34 -7.22 -14.51 2.57
N MET A 35 -5.95 -14.35 2.96
CA MET A 35 -4.98 -13.60 2.18
C MET A 35 -4.75 -14.22 0.80
N ALA A 36 -4.67 -15.56 0.74
CA ALA A 36 -4.45 -16.31 -0.50
C ALA A 36 -5.62 -16.23 -1.50
N GLU A 37 -6.84 -15.91 -1.04
CA GLU A 37 -8.00 -15.67 -1.90
C GLU A 37 -7.89 -14.34 -2.66
N PHE A 38 -7.06 -13.39 -2.20
CA PHE A 38 -6.78 -12.16 -2.92
C PHE A 38 -5.64 -12.38 -3.92
N SER A 39 -5.79 -11.89 -5.16
CA SER A 39 -4.68 -11.79 -6.11
C SER A 39 -3.88 -10.51 -5.87
N LEU A 40 -3.43 -10.34 -4.61
CA LEU A 40 -2.63 -9.23 -4.14
C LEU A 40 -1.37 -9.80 -3.46
N ASP A 41 -0.32 -9.00 -3.39
CA ASP A 41 0.85 -9.35 -2.60
C ASP A 41 0.47 -9.51 -1.11
N PRO A 42 1.11 -10.43 -0.36
CA PRO A 42 0.75 -10.69 1.02
C PRO A 42 0.65 -9.43 1.92
N PRO A 43 1.54 -8.43 1.84
CA PRO A 43 1.41 -7.19 2.62
C PRO A 43 0.13 -6.40 2.29
N LEU A 44 -0.21 -6.30 1.01
CA LEU A 44 -1.43 -5.62 0.53
C LEU A 44 -2.68 -6.38 0.98
N SER A 45 -2.67 -7.72 0.90
CA SER A 45 -3.75 -8.57 1.41
C SER A 45 -3.97 -8.39 2.92
N LYS A 46 -2.90 -8.30 3.70
CA LYS A 46 -2.96 -8.07 5.14
C LYS A 46 -3.51 -6.67 5.46
N MET A 47 -2.99 -5.64 4.79
CA MET A 47 -3.47 -4.26 4.88
C MET A 47 -4.98 -4.19 4.56
N LEU A 48 -5.41 -4.89 3.51
CA LEU A 48 -6.80 -4.94 3.11
C LEU A 48 -7.70 -5.62 4.15
N LEU A 49 -7.26 -6.71 4.75
CA LEU A 49 -8.05 -7.38 5.80
C LEU A 49 -8.15 -6.54 7.08
N ALA A 50 -7.15 -5.71 7.39
CA ALA A 50 -7.16 -4.83 8.56
C ALA A 50 -8.23 -3.71 8.48
N ILE A 51 -8.71 -3.37 7.28
CA ILE A 51 -9.69 -2.28 7.10
C ILE A 51 -11.06 -2.60 7.71
N VAL A 52 -11.39 -3.90 7.83
CA VAL A 52 -12.67 -4.37 8.37
C VAL A 52 -12.83 -3.93 9.81
N ASP A 53 -11.74 -3.93 10.58
CA ASP A 53 -11.73 -3.55 11.99
C ASP A 53 -11.54 -2.04 12.19
N LEU A 54 -10.83 -1.36 11.28
CA LEU A 54 -10.48 0.07 11.41
C LEU A 54 -11.56 1.03 10.87
N GLY A 55 -12.41 0.58 9.94
CA GLY A 55 -13.45 1.40 9.32
C GLY A 55 -12.88 2.50 8.45
N SER A 56 -11.97 2.15 7.53
CA SER A 56 -11.30 3.05 6.57
C SER A 56 -11.20 2.41 5.20
N SER A 57 -12.30 1.76 4.80
CA SER A 57 -12.31 0.89 3.63
C SER A 57 -12.30 1.66 2.32
N ASP A 58 -12.96 2.82 2.21
CA ASP A 58 -12.99 3.59 0.95
C ASP A 58 -11.58 4.04 0.55
N GLU A 59 -10.84 4.59 1.51
CA GLU A 59 -9.52 5.15 1.29
C GLU A 59 -8.49 4.06 1.00
N ILE A 60 -8.49 2.96 1.78
CA ILE A 60 -7.51 1.88 1.58
C ILE A 60 -7.78 1.11 0.29
N LEU A 61 -9.06 0.88 -0.08
CA LEU A 61 -9.38 0.27 -1.36
C LEU A 61 -8.88 1.11 -2.53
N ALA A 62 -9.09 2.43 -2.47
CA ALA A 62 -8.58 3.35 -3.46
C ALA A 62 -7.04 3.33 -3.52
N ILE A 63 -6.36 3.35 -2.36
CA ILE A 63 -4.90 3.31 -2.28
C ILE A 63 -4.36 2.01 -2.90
N ILE A 64 -4.90 0.83 -2.55
CA ILE A 64 -4.46 -0.45 -3.13
C ILE A 64 -4.67 -0.43 -4.64
N ALA A 65 -5.85 -0.03 -5.12
CA ALA A 65 -6.13 0.00 -6.55
C ALA A 65 -5.18 0.95 -7.31
N MET A 66 -4.82 2.07 -6.70
CA MET A 66 -3.85 3.02 -7.26
C MET A 66 -2.43 2.44 -7.27
N ILE A 67 -1.98 1.82 -6.17
CA ILE A 67 -0.65 1.19 -6.09
C ILE A 67 -0.49 0.08 -7.14
N GLN A 68 -1.51 -0.76 -7.31
CA GLN A 68 -1.51 -1.84 -8.30
C GLN A 68 -1.61 -1.36 -9.75
N THR A 69 -1.90 -0.08 -9.97
CA THR A 69 -1.98 0.47 -11.33
C THR A 69 -0.64 1.07 -11.70
N GLU A 70 0.03 0.45 -12.65
CA GLU A 70 1.30 0.95 -13.16
C GLU A 70 1.14 2.28 -13.91
N ASN A 71 2.21 3.07 -13.95
CA ASN A 71 2.34 4.23 -14.85
C ASN A 71 1.28 5.36 -14.68
N ILE A 72 0.68 5.50 -13.49
CA ILE A 72 -0.24 6.62 -13.19
C ILE A 72 0.46 7.98 -13.44
N PHE A 73 1.71 8.09 -13.00
CA PHE A 73 2.53 9.29 -13.17
C PHE A 73 3.42 9.22 -14.42
N TYR A 74 2.81 9.25 -15.60
CA TYR A 74 3.56 9.29 -16.86
C TYR A 74 4.43 10.56 -16.97
N ARG A 75 5.74 10.36 -17.09
CA ARG A 75 6.76 11.41 -17.08
C ARG A 75 7.61 11.37 -18.36
N PRO A 76 7.10 11.87 -19.50
CA PRO A 76 7.85 11.89 -20.77
C PRO A 76 9.06 12.82 -20.67
N ARG A 77 10.18 12.46 -21.32
CA ARG A 77 11.47 13.17 -21.22
C ARG A 77 11.36 14.64 -21.64
N GLU A 78 10.52 14.93 -22.62
CA GLU A 78 10.35 16.28 -23.18
C GLU A 78 9.50 17.19 -22.30
N ARG A 79 8.67 16.63 -21.39
CA ARG A 79 7.72 17.39 -20.56
C ARG A 79 7.83 17.05 -19.08
N GLN A 80 9.00 16.64 -18.62
CA GLN A 80 9.26 16.28 -17.21
C GLN A 80 8.79 17.36 -16.24
N ALA A 81 9.23 18.60 -16.43
CA ALA A 81 8.84 19.71 -15.54
C ALA A 81 7.32 19.96 -15.49
N GLN A 82 6.60 19.72 -16.59
CA GLN A 82 5.14 19.85 -16.60
C GLN A 82 4.45 18.68 -15.87
N ALA A 83 4.95 17.46 -16.04
CA ALA A 83 4.47 16.29 -15.33
C ALA A 83 4.70 16.42 -13.81
N ASP A 84 5.90 16.84 -13.42
CA ASP A 84 6.29 17.05 -12.02
C ASP A 84 5.42 18.14 -11.38
N ARG A 85 5.16 19.25 -12.08
CA ARG A 85 4.22 20.30 -11.63
C ARG A 85 2.78 19.81 -11.48
N LYS A 86 2.32 18.87 -12.31
CA LYS A 86 0.97 18.29 -12.19
C LYS A 86 0.90 17.35 -10.99
N ARG A 87 1.90 16.50 -10.80
CA ARG A 87 2.01 15.58 -9.66
C ARG A 87 2.08 16.35 -8.34
N ALA A 88 2.89 17.41 -8.28
CA ALA A 88 3.07 18.24 -7.09
C ALA A 88 1.78 18.89 -6.57
N LYS A 89 0.74 19.06 -7.41
CA LYS A 89 -0.57 19.57 -6.96
C LYS A 89 -1.32 18.63 -6.02
N PHE A 90 -0.98 17.34 -6.05
CA PHE A 90 -1.62 16.31 -5.24
C PHE A 90 -0.79 15.91 -4.02
N PHE A 91 0.42 16.45 -3.88
CA PHE A 91 1.31 16.11 -2.78
C PHE A 91 0.64 16.37 -1.43
N GLN A 92 0.56 15.30 -0.64
CA GLN A 92 0.13 15.34 0.73
C GLN A 92 1.36 15.33 1.65
N PRO A 93 1.38 16.19 2.70
CA PRO A 93 2.51 16.23 3.62
C PRO A 93 2.68 14.94 4.42
N GLU A 94 1.67 14.12 4.56
CA GLU A 94 1.74 12.85 5.29
C GLU A 94 2.44 11.74 4.49
N GLY A 95 2.40 11.81 3.15
CA GLY A 95 3.07 10.81 2.31
C GLY A 95 2.47 10.58 0.92
N ASP A 96 3.12 9.70 0.17
CA ASP A 96 2.78 9.35 -1.20
C ASP A 96 1.51 8.51 -1.31
N HIS A 97 1.25 7.63 -0.35
CA HIS A 97 0.00 6.88 -0.27
C HIS A 97 -1.22 7.82 -0.20
N LEU A 98 -1.16 8.89 0.60
CA LEU A 98 -2.23 9.91 0.63
C LEU A 98 -2.22 10.81 -0.61
N THR A 99 -1.06 11.00 -1.24
CA THR A 99 -0.97 11.67 -2.55
C THR A 99 -1.74 10.88 -3.62
N LEU A 100 -1.62 9.55 -3.63
CA LEU A 100 -2.39 8.67 -4.51
C LEU A 100 -3.89 8.76 -4.22
N LEU A 101 -4.27 8.78 -2.94
CA LEU A 101 -5.66 8.97 -2.52
C LEU A 101 -6.23 10.31 -3.01
N ALA A 102 -5.50 11.42 -2.82
CA ALA A 102 -5.94 12.74 -3.27
C ALA A 102 -6.11 12.79 -4.80
N LEU A 103 -5.25 12.10 -5.55
CA LEU A 103 -5.39 11.96 -7.00
C LEU A 103 -6.65 11.16 -7.37
N TYR A 104 -6.91 10.05 -6.67
CA TYR A 104 -8.12 9.25 -6.86
C TYR A 104 -9.39 10.05 -6.57
N GLU A 105 -9.44 10.79 -5.45
CA GLU A 105 -10.57 11.63 -5.07
C GLU A 105 -10.84 12.73 -6.11
N ALA A 106 -9.79 13.35 -6.64
CA ALA A 106 -9.91 14.34 -7.70
C ALA A 106 -10.44 13.75 -9.02
N TRP A 107 -10.15 12.48 -9.29
CA TRP A 107 -10.72 11.74 -10.43
C TRP A 107 -12.18 11.33 -10.18
N LYS A 108 -12.50 10.86 -8.97
CA LYS A 108 -13.88 10.55 -8.51
C LYS A 108 -14.77 11.79 -8.62
N ALA A 109 -14.29 12.96 -8.22
CA ALA A 109 -15.01 14.24 -8.33
C ALA A 109 -15.29 14.67 -9.79
N LYS A 110 -14.55 14.14 -10.76
CA LYS A 110 -14.77 14.34 -12.21
C LYS A 110 -15.64 13.24 -12.83
N ASN A 111 -16.47 12.57 -12.03
CA ASN A 111 -17.37 11.48 -12.44
C ASN A 111 -16.64 10.33 -13.13
N PHE A 112 -15.43 9.99 -12.66
CA PHE A 112 -14.58 8.96 -13.24
C PHE A 112 -14.25 9.17 -14.73
N SER A 113 -14.49 10.37 -15.26
CA SER A 113 -14.04 10.72 -16.60
C SER A 113 -12.53 10.93 -16.57
N GLY A 114 -11.85 10.39 -17.58
CA GLY A 114 -10.49 10.81 -17.85
C GLY A 114 -9.51 9.68 -18.14
N PRO A 115 -8.26 9.86 -17.67
CA PRO A 115 -7.00 9.50 -18.34
C PRO A 115 -6.83 8.01 -18.63
N TRP A 116 -5.78 7.66 -19.39
CA TRP A 116 -5.52 6.29 -19.84
C TRP A 116 -5.53 5.23 -18.72
N TRP A 117 -5.07 5.57 -17.51
CA TRP A 117 -5.00 4.66 -16.35
C TRP A 117 -6.34 4.46 -15.61
N ALA A 118 -7.36 5.27 -15.90
CA ALA A 118 -8.64 5.24 -15.18
C ALA A 118 -9.37 3.89 -15.30
N GLN A 119 -9.23 3.22 -16.45
CA GLN A 119 -9.83 1.91 -16.69
C GLN A 119 -9.18 0.82 -15.83
N ASP A 120 -7.86 0.88 -15.67
CA ASP A 120 -7.10 -0.09 -14.88
C ASP A 120 -7.42 0.05 -13.39
N VAL A 121 -7.41 1.28 -12.85
CA VAL A 121 -7.82 1.53 -11.45
C VAL A 121 -9.23 1.00 -11.17
N LYS A 122 -10.18 1.24 -12.09
CA LYS A 122 -11.55 0.74 -11.94
C LYS A 122 -11.60 -0.79 -11.95
N LYS A 123 -10.84 -1.43 -12.84
CA LYS A 123 -10.74 -2.89 -12.93
C LYS A 123 -10.16 -3.48 -11.64
N GLN A 124 -9.09 -2.91 -11.11
CA GLN A 124 -8.48 -3.36 -9.86
C GLN A 124 -9.46 -3.21 -8.69
N LEU A 125 -10.11 -2.05 -8.56
CA LEU A 125 -11.09 -1.79 -7.51
C LEU A 125 -12.23 -2.82 -7.53
N LEU A 126 -12.83 -3.08 -8.70
CA LEU A 126 -13.90 -4.08 -8.83
C LEU A 126 -13.41 -5.48 -8.45
N THR A 127 -12.22 -5.86 -8.92
CA THR A 127 -11.64 -7.19 -8.62
C THR A 127 -11.41 -7.38 -7.12
N ILE A 128 -10.87 -6.35 -6.45
CA ILE A 128 -10.63 -6.36 -5.01
C ILE A 128 -11.95 -6.43 -4.25
N MET A 129 -12.93 -5.60 -4.62
CA MET A 129 -14.25 -5.58 -3.98
C MET A 129 -14.99 -6.91 -4.12
N ASP A 130 -14.98 -7.52 -5.31
CA ASP A 130 -15.61 -8.82 -5.55
C ASP A 130 -14.99 -9.92 -4.68
N ARG A 131 -13.65 -9.93 -4.54
CA ARG A 131 -12.95 -10.89 -3.69
C ARG A 131 -13.17 -10.64 -2.20
N LEU A 132 -13.23 -9.38 -1.76
CA LEU A 132 -13.56 -9.06 -0.37
C LEU A 132 -14.96 -9.51 -0.01
N ASN A 133 -15.92 -9.28 -0.90
CA ASN A 133 -17.29 -9.77 -0.74
C ASN A 133 -17.35 -11.30 -0.71
N PHE A 134 -16.39 -11.99 -1.30
CA PHE A 134 -16.28 -13.45 -1.19
C PHE A 134 -15.64 -13.88 0.14
N CYS A 135 -14.56 -13.23 0.57
CA CYS A 135 -13.75 -13.63 1.73
C CYS A 135 -14.31 -13.22 3.10
N CYS A 136 -15.06 -12.11 3.15
CA CYS A 136 -15.62 -11.55 4.38
C CYS A 136 -17.05 -12.06 4.66
N VAL A 137 -17.66 -12.79 3.72
CA VAL A 137 -19.01 -13.32 3.84
C VAL A 137 -18.95 -14.79 4.27
N GLN A 138 -19.24 -15.03 5.55
CA GLN A 138 -19.60 -16.37 6.01
C GLN A 138 -20.95 -16.78 5.39
N PRO A 139 -21.20 -18.07 5.12
CA PRO A 139 -22.50 -18.56 4.67
C PRO A 139 -23.50 -18.53 5.82
N SER A 140 -23.90 -17.33 6.25
CA SER A 140 -25.06 -17.10 7.10
C SER A 140 -26.17 -16.53 6.22
N SER A 141 -27.22 -17.32 6.07
CA SER A 141 -28.43 -17.14 5.28
C SER A 141 -29.13 -15.79 5.51
N THR A 142 -28.67 -14.74 4.83
CA THR A 142 -29.48 -13.54 4.56
C THR A 142 -29.13 -13.02 3.16
N PRO A 143 -30.11 -12.92 2.24
CA PRO A 143 -29.87 -12.56 0.85
C PRO A 143 -29.85 -11.04 0.71
N ASP A 144 -28.92 -10.36 1.37
CA ASP A 144 -28.63 -8.96 1.01
C ASP A 144 -27.23 -8.53 1.50
N PHE A 145 -26.20 -8.98 0.79
CA PHE A 145 -24.81 -8.68 1.11
C PHE A 145 -24.21 -7.53 0.30
N ARG A 146 -25.00 -6.89 -0.60
CA ARG A 146 -24.58 -5.64 -1.26
C ARG A 146 -24.30 -4.49 -0.27
N HIS A 147 -24.68 -4.67 1.00
CA HIS A 147 -24.52 -3.73 2.12
C HIS A 147 -23.51 -4.12 3.21
N LYS A 148 -22.65 -5.13 3.02
CA LYS A 148 -21.84 -5.72 4.13
C LYS A 148 -20.31 -5.67 4.03
N LEU A 149 -19.76 -4.79 3.19
CA LEU A 149 -18.74 -3.87 3.69
C LEU A 149 -19.47 -2.53 3.69
N GLY A 150 -19.89 -2.01 4.84
CA GLY A 150 -20.23 -0.60 4.89
C GLY A 150 -18.96 0.11 4.43
N VAL A 151 -18.94 0.67 3.22
CA VAL A 151 -17.78 1.42 2.75
C VAL A 151 -17.72 2.64 3.66
N VAL A 152 -16.98 2.50 4.76
CA VAL A 152 -16.84 3.53 5.78
C VAL A 152 -15.60 4.32 5.42
N SER A 153 -15.83 5.59 5.12
CA SER A 153 -14.76 6.55 4.95
C SER A 153 -14.15 6.87 6.32
N ALA A 154 -12.83 6.88 6.39
CA ALA A 154 -12.08 7.40 7.54
C ALA A 154 -12.31 8.91 7.75
N GLY A 155 -12.88 9.60 6.75
CA GLY A 155 -12.95 11.05 6.68
C GLY A 155 -11.54 11.65 6.70
N LYS A 156 -11.30 12.60 7.60
CA LYS A 156 -9.97 13.21 7.79
C LYS A 156 -9.09 12.48 8.81
N ASN A 157 -9.48 11.29 9.26
CA ASN A 157 -8.70 10.55 10.26
C ASN A 157 -7.62 9.69 9.59
N PHE A 158 -6.51 10.34 9.25
CA PHE A 158 -5.36 9.69 8.60
C PHE A 158 -4.69 8.63 9.47
N THR A 159 -4.86 8.70 10.80
CA THR A 159 -4.32 7.70 11.72
C THR A 159 -4.86 6.30 11.46
N LYS A 160 -6.12 6.18 11.06
CA LYS A 160 -6.70 4.87 10.70
C LYS A 160 -6.09 4.30 9.42
N ILE A 161 -5.83 5.17 8.44
CA ILE A 161 -5.18 4.81 7.17
C ILE A 161 -3.73 4.37 7.46
N GLN A 162 -3.00 5.13 8.28
CA GLN A 162 -1.66 4.77 8.74
C GLN A 162 -1.64 3.41 9.41
N LYS A 163 -2.55 3.16 10.38
CA LYS A 163 -2.65 1.86 11.05
C LYS A 163 -2.91 0.70 10.09
N ALA A 164 -3.79 0.89 9.11
CA ALA A 164 -4.07 -0.14 8.11
C ALA A 164 -2.83 -0.46 7.26
N ILE A 165 -2.12 0.57 6.79
CA ILE A 165 -0.88 0.40 6.01
C ILE A 165 0.19 -0.30 6.85
N THR A 166 0.37 0.14 8.10
CA THR A 166 1.32 -0.44 9.06
C THR A 166 1.05 -1.91 9.29
N ALA A 167 -0.22 -2.32 9.40
CA ALA A 167 -0.57 -3.72 9.63
C ALA A 167 -0.05 -4.67 8.52
N GLY A 168 0.08 -4.18 7.28
CA GLY A 168 0.64 -4.94 6.16
C GLY A 168 2.15 -4.72 5.96
N PHE A 169 2.63 -3.50 6.18
CA PHE A 169 3.98 -3.05 5.80
C PHE A 169 4.89 -2.72 6.99
N PHE A 170 4.60 -3.24 8.19
CA PHE A 170 5.40 -2.96 9.39
C PHE A 170 6.89 -3.32 9.25
N PHE A 171 7.23 -4.31 8.42
CA PHE A 171 8.61 -4.70 8.14
C PHE A 171 9.27 -3.86 7.03
N HIS A 172 8.51 -3.02 6.31
CA HIS A 172 9.00 -1.98 5.40
C HIS A 172 9.08 -0.62 6.10
N ALA A 173 9.62 -0.62 7.31
CA ALA A 173 9.85 0.59 8.08
C ALA A 173 11.31 1.03 7.99
N ALA A 174 11.54 2.34 7.92
CA ALA A 174 12.86 2.93 7.91
C ALA A 174 12.92 4.14 8.86
N MET A 175 14.08 4.34 9.47
CA MET A 175 14.36 5.43 10.41
C MET A 175 15.42 6.36 9.82
N THR A 176 15.32 7.66 10.07
CA THR A 176 16.34 8.63 9.66
C THR A 176 17.71 8.25 10.23
N ASP A 177 18.73 8.24 9.38
CA ASP A 177 20.12 8.05 9.80
C ASP A 177 20.73 9.39 10.27
N PRO A 178 21.58 9.41 11.32
CA PRO A 178 22.23 10.63 11.79
C PRO A 178 23.08 11.37 10.76
N GLN A 179 23.54 10.70 9.71
CA GLN A 179 24.34 11.31 8.64
C GLN A 179 23.46 11.86 7.52
N GLU A 180 22.85 10.97 6.74
CA GLU A 180 22.00 11.31 5.60
C GLU A 180 21.10 10.10 5.27
N GLY A 181 19.89 10.34 4.75
CA GLY A 181 19.01 9.27 4.30
C GLY A 181 18.38 8.49 5.47
N TYR A 182 18.14 7.20 5.24
CA TYR A 182 17.39 6.34 6.14
C TYR A 182 18.04 4.96 6.24
N ARG A 183 17.73 4.25 7.33
CA ARG A 183 18.05 2.82 7.49
C ARG A 183 16.79 1.99 7.66
N THR A 184 16.70 0.90 6.93
CA THR A 184 15.61 -0.09 7.09
C THR A 184 15.73 -0.78 8.45
N LEU A 185 14.60 -1.07 9.10
CA LEU A 185 14.63 -1.67 10.44
C LEU A 185 15.01 -3.16 10.43
N VAL A 186 14.64 -3.88 9.37
CA VAL A 186 14.86 -5.34 9.29
C VAL A 186 16.27 -5.66 8.82
N GLU A 187 16.70 -5.05 7.72
CA GLU A 187 17.98 -5.39 7.06
C GLU A 187 19.10 -4.41 7.43
N ASN A 188 18.80 -3.32 8.13
CA ASN A 188 19.75 -2.26 8.48
C ASN A 188 20.47 -1.70 7.23
N GLN A 189 19.75 -1.65 6.11
CA GLN A 189 20.24 -1.23 4.81
C GLN A 189 20.03 0.28 4.61
N PHE A 190 21.00 0.91 3.94
CA PHE A 190 21.01 2.35 3.70
C PHE A 190 20.13 2.69 2.48
N VAL A 191 19.07 3.45 2.72
CA VAL A 191 18.06 3.78 1.71
C VAL A 191 17.75 5.27 1.67
N TYR A 192 17.26 5.76 0.53
CA TYR A 192 16.93 7.16 0.33
C TYR A 192 15.48 7.33 -0.09
N THR A 193 14.84 8.45 0.22
CA THR A 193 13.53 8.75 -0.35
C THR A 193 13.65 8.99 -1.85
N HIS A 194 12.78 8.40 -2.66
CA HIS A 194 12.83 8.60 -4.11
C HIS A 194 12.53 10.07 -4.51
N PRO A 195 13.22 10.66 -5.51
CA PRO A 195 13.03 12.06 -5.93
C PRO A 195 11.62 12.46 -6.38
N SER A 196 10.78 11.48 -6.74
CA SER A 196 9.39 11.73 -7.14
C SER A 196 8.42 11.77 -5.96
N SER A 197 8.87 11.38 -4.76
CA SER A 197 8.07 11.36 -3.54
C SER A 197 7.76 12.78 -3.06
N ALA A 198 6.58 12.96 -2.48
CA ALA A 198 6.22 14.17 -1.74
C ALA A 198 7.15 14.43 -0.54
N LEU A 199 7.84 13.38 -0.05
CA LEU A 199 8.70 13.44 1.14
C LEU A 199 10.19 13.67 0.81
N PHE A 200 10.59 13.80 -0.47
CA PHE A 200 12.00 13.81 -0.88
C PHE A 200 12.89 14.86 -0.17
N GLN A 201 12.36 16.04 0.13
CA GLN A 201 13.12 17.13 0.77
C GLN A 201 12.88 17.23 2.28
N ARG A 202 12.26 16.22 2.88
CA ARG A 202 11.90 16.20 4.30
C ARG A 202 12.67 15.11 5.01
N GLN A 203 13.29 15.48 6.12
CA GLN A 203 13.86 14.53 7.08
C GLN A 203 12.78 14.26 8.14
N LEU A 204 12.39 13.00 8.25
CA LEU A 204 11.28 12.54 9.07
C LEU A 204 11.76 11.36 9.89
N ASP A 205 11.47 11.33 11.19
CA ASP A 205 12.10 10.34 12.07
C ASP A 205 11.79 8.90 11.65
N TRP A 206 10.53 8.62 11.31
CA TRP A 206 10.05 7.29 10.94
C TRP A 206 9.18 7.33 9.70
N VAL A 207 9.46 6.43 8.76
CA VAL A 207 8.69 6.27 7.53
C VAL A 207 8.42 4.80 7.24
N ILE A 208 7.28 4.53 6.60
CA ILE A 208 7.00 3.26 5.93
C ILE A 208 7.08 3.47 4.42
N TYR A 209 7.62 2.48 3.71
CA TYR A 209 7.70 2.47 2.24
C TYR A 209 6.95 1.26 1.66
N HIS A 210 6.58 1.35 0.39
CA HIS A 210 5.91 0.25 -0.30
C HIS A 210 6.92 -0.75 -0.86
N GLU A 211 7.90 -0.25 -1.63
CA GLU A 211 8.93 -1.04 -2.31
C GLU A 211 10.28 -0.31 -2.28
N LEU A 212 11.35 -1.04 -2.57
CA LEU A 212 12.69 -0.51 -2.77
C LEU A 212 13.09 -0.66 -4.24
N ASP A 213 13.50 0.44 -4.84
CA ASP A 213 14.02 0.47 -6.20
C ASP A 213 15.54 0.63 -6.18
N MET A 214 16.26 -0.41 -6.59
CA MET A 214 17.70 -0.33 -6.79
C MET A 214 18.02 0.28 -8.15
N THR A 215 18.66 1.45 -8.14
CA THR A 215 19.16 2.11 -9.37
C THR A 215 20.63 2.48 -9.22
N THR A 216 20.94 3.77 -8.98
CA THR A 216 22.27 4.24 -8.59
C THR A 216 22.47 4.20 -7.08
N LYS A 217 21.38 4.43 -6.36
CA LYS A 217 21.20 4.21 -4.93
C LYS A 217 19.91 3.44 -4.76
N GLU A 218 19.69 2.92 -3.57
CA GLU A 218 18.43 2.29 -3.23
C GLU A 218 17.43 3.34 -2.77
N TYR A 219 16.28 3.37 -3.45
CA TYR A 219 15.26 4.38 -3.19
C TYR A 219 13.96 3.74 -2.69
N MET A 220 13.46 4.25 -1.57
CA MET A 220 12.13 3.97 -1.08
C MET A 220 11.07 4.61 -1.98
N ARG A 221 10.10 3.80 -2.37
CA ARG A 221 8.97 4.19 -3.20
C ARG A 221 7.68 4.17 -2.38
N GLU A 222 6.81 5.11 -2.73
CA GLU A 222 5.55 5.39 -2.04
C GLU A 222 5.71 5.50 -0.52
N ALA A 223 6.49 6.46 -0.04
CA ALA A 223 6.78 6.60 1.39
C ALA A 223 5.66 7.34 2.15
N MET A 224 5.41 6.98 3.40
CA MET A 224 4.49 7.65 4.32
C MET A 224 5.13 7.86 5.69
N ILE A 225 4.85 9.01 6.33
CA ILE A 225 5.19 9.28 7.72
C ILE A 225 4.40 8.35 8.63
N ILE A 226 5.06 7.77 9.62
CA ILE A 226 4.41 6.99 10.66
C ILE A 226 4.82 7.48 12.06
N ASP A 227 3.90 7.34 13.01
CA ASP A 227 4.21 7.44 14.43
C ASP A 227 4.52 6.04 14.97
N PRO A 228 5.71 5.82 15.57
CA PRO A 228 6.12 4.51 16.08
C PRO A 228 5.18 3.93 17.15
N HIS A 229 4.34 4.76 17.78
CA HIS A 229 3.34 4.31 18.76
C HIS A 229 2.04 3.78 18.13
N LEU A 230 1.93 3.77 16.78
CA LEU A 230 0.75 3.28 16.07
C LEU A 230 0.75 1.76 15.81
N ALA A 231 1.89 1.10 16.00
CA ALA A 231 2.07 -0.35 15.80
C ALA A 231 1.55 -1.17 17.01
#